data_AF-A0A7R9WPS0-F1
#
_entry.id   AF-A0A7R9WPS0-F1
#
_cell.length_a   1.000
_cell.length_b   1.000
_cell.length_c   1.000
_cell.angle_alpha   90.00
_cell.angle_beta   90.00
_cell.angle_gamma   90.00
#
_symmetry.space_group_name_H-M   'P 1'
#
loop_
_entity.id
_entity.type
_entity.pdbx_description
1 polymer ?
#
loop_
_entity_poly.entity_id
_entity_poly.type
_entity_poly.pdbx_seq_one_letter_code
_entity_poly.pdbx_strand_id
1 'polypeptide(L)'
;MNEMARKQANLRLLQRSDKGIADILGSATHVVLYNFQQSSGSWQKSNVEGSLFLAVRQAGYVLLILNRNSPENYQVAVSRDFQLQNKDPYLIFKQEESGQTVIRGIWFPNSQERITVNNMLNQVLAQLRSAPAAAQQQQQVQQPAQPVQQVQPTAPAPTAATASPDNAAVAAATLGALLSPEALGTNTNGALLNGVPASSPTRQASGTGPTLDKKSLQLALLSLIQDERFLDLLHAQYLKVAHARAHKPSK
;
A
#
# COMPACT_ATOMS: atom_id res chain seq x y z
N MET A 1 -14.50 -0.84 -25.33
CA MET A 1 -13.72 -2.02 -24.87
C MET A 1 -14.63 -2.88 -24.02
N ASN A 2 -14.72 -4.20 -24.26
CA ASN A 2 -15.56 -5.08 -23.44
C ASN A 2 -15.01 -5.13 -21.99
N GLU A 3 -15.88 -5.10 -20.99
CA GLU A 3 -15.50 -5.10 -19.57
C GLU A 3 -14.68 -6.34 -19.20
N MET A 4 -15.07 -7.51 -19.70
CA MET A 4 -14.35 -8.77 -19.52
C MET A 4 -12.91 -8.69 -20.05
N ALA A 5 -12.71 -8.03 -21.21
CA ALA A 5 -11.38 -7.84 -21.78
C ALA A 5 -10.51 -6.88 -20.94
N ARG A 6 -11.12 -5.81 -20.38
CA ARG A 6 -10.45 -4.91 -19.43
C ARG A 6 -10.06 -5.64 -18.14
N LYS A 7 -10.98 -6.43 -17.56
CA LYS A 7 -10.71 -7.25 -16.37
C LYS A 7 -9.58 -8.25 -16.62
N GLN A 8 -9.58 -8.95 -17.76
CA GLN A 8 -8.53 -9.91 -18.10
C GLN A 8 -7.16 -9.24 -18.35
N ALA A 9 -7.13 -8.06 -18.98
CA ALA A 9 -5.90 -7.29 -19.15
C ALA A 9 -5.33 -6.83 -17.79
N ASN A 10 -6.19 -6.34 -16.90
CA ASN A 10 -5.80 -5.96 -15.54
C ASN A 10 -5.30 -7.17 -14.74
N LEU A 11 -5.99 -8.31 -14.78
CA LEU A 11 -5.57 -9.53 -14.08
C LEU A 11 -4.17 -9.98 -14.53
N ARG A 12 -3.91 -9.97 -15.84
CA ARG A 12 -2.57 -10.25 -16.40
C ARG A 12 -1.51 -9.24 -15.99
N LEU A 13 -1.88 -7.98 -15.74
CA LEU A 13 -0.95 -6.97 -15.20
C LEU A 13 -0.59 -7.29 -13.75
N LEU A 14 -1.57 -7.62 -12.91
CA LEU A 14 -1.35 -7.95 -11.50
C LEU A 14 -0.52 -9.22 -11.32
N GLN A 15 -0.80 -10.25 -12.12
CA GLN A 15 -0.09 -11.54 -12.11
C GLN A 15 1.39 -11.47 -12.50
N ARG A 16 1.87 -10.34 -13.07
CA ARG A 16 3.31 -10.13 -13.30
C ARG A 16 4.07 -9.91 -12.00
N SER A 17 3.45 -9.22 -11.03
CA SER A 17 4.05 -8.89 -9.74
C SER A 17 3.68 -9.90 -8.66
N ASP A 18 2.44 -10.44 -8.69
CA ASP A 18 2.00 -11.49 -7.76
C ASP A 18 1.22 -12.59 -8.50
N LYS A 19 1.92 -13.69 -8.79
CA LYS A 19 1.35 -14.88 -9.43
C LYS A 19 0.28 -15.58 -8.58
N GLY A 20 0.16 -15.25 -7.29
CA GLY A 20 -0.86 -15.80 -6.39
C GLY A 20 -2.26 -15.23 -6.62
N ILE A 21 -2.40 -14.15 -7.40
CA ILE A 21 -3.69 -13.51 -7.71
C ILE A 21 -4.47 -14.33 -8.74
N ALA A 22 -5.66 -14.80 -8.34
CA ALA A 22 -6.52 -15.67 -9.14
C ALA A 22 -7.59 -14.88 -9.92
N ASP A 23 -8.26 -13.90 -9.29
CA ASP A 23 -9.29 -13.06 -9.94
C ASP A 23 -9.40 -11.67 -9.31
N ILE A 24 -10.03 -10.72 -10.02
CA ILE A 24 -10.35 -9.36 -9.54
C ILE A 24 -11.85 -9.27 -9.22
N LEU A 25 -12.19 -8.97 -7.97
CA LEU A 25 -13.57 -8.77 -7.52
C LEU A 25 -14.08 -7.35 -7.79
N GLY A 26 -13.21 -6.35 -7.62
CA GLY A 26 -13.56 -4.95 -7.81
C GLY A 26 -12.35 -4.07 -8.11
N SER A 27 -12.60 -2.90 -8.71
CA SER A 27 -11.56 -1.93 -9.04
C SER A 27 -12.06 -0.49 -8.89
N ALA A 28 -11.19 0.43 -8.48
CA ALA A 28 -11.41 1.88 -8.57
C ALA A 28 -10.33 2.51 -9.47
N THR A 29 -10.71 3.49 -10.29
CA THR A 29 -9.81 4.09 -11.28
C THR A 29 -8.73 4.93 -10.64
N HIS A 30 -9.05 5.63 -9.55
CA HIS A 30 -8.10 6.47 -8.84
C HIS A 30 -8.40 6.55 -7.34
N VAL A 31 -7.39 6.34 -6.51
CA VAL A 31 -7.42 6.52 -5.06
C VAL A 31 -6.11 7.10 -4.54
N VAL A 32 -6.16 7.70 -3.36
CA VAL A 32 -4.97 8.19 -2.63
C VAL A 32 -4.97 7.58 -1.22
N LEU A 33 -3.84 7.01 -0.81
CA LEU A 33 -3.69 6.47 0.55
C LEU A 33 -3.19 7.57 1.51
N TYR A 34 -3.81 7.64 2.68
CA TYR A 34 -3.46 8.49 3.81
C TYR A 34 -3.17 7.62 5.04
N ASN A 35 -2.23 8.09 5.86
CA ASN A 35 -1.91 7.50 7.15
C ASN A 35 -2.36 8.48 8.25
N PHE A 36 -2.98 7.97 9.31
CA PHE A 36 -3.33 8.77 10.48
C PHE A 36 -2.16 8.76 11.47
N GLN A 37 -1.58 9.93 11.70
CA GLN A 37 -0.47 10.14 12.61
C GLN A 37 -1.00 10.28 14.03
N GLN A 38 -0.93 9.20 14.82
CA GLN A 38 -1.48 9.15 16.19
C GLN A 38 -0.85 10.20 17.12
N SER A 39 0.45 10.49 16.95
CA SER A 39 1.19 11.47 17.74
C SER A 39 0.70 12.91 17.57
N SER A 40 0.12 13.25 16.41
CA SER A 40 -0.39 14.60 16.08
C SER A 40 -1.91 14.65 15.90
N GLY A 41 -2.60 13.51 16.00
CA GLY A 41 -4.04 13.40 15.75
C GLY A 41 -4.47 13.79 14.33
N SER A 42 -3.56 13.73 13.34
CA SER A 42 -3.76 14.32 12.01
C SER A 42 -3.59 13.31 10.87
N TRP A 43 -4.22 13.59 9.72
CA TRP A 43 -4.08 12.78 8.51
C TRP A 43 -2.93 13.29 7.64
N GLN A 44 -2.02 12.39 7.27
CA GLN A 44 -0.91 12.67 6.35
C GLN A 44 -1.13 11.93 5.03
N LYS A 45 -1.04 12.64 3.91
CA LYS A 45 -1.04 12.02 2.57
C LYS A 45 0.24 11.19 2.39
N SER A 46 0.12 9.94 1.96
CA SER A 46 1.26 9.10 1.61
C SER A 46 1.68 9.28 0.14
N ASN A 47 2.81 8.70 -0.25
CA ASN A 47 3.26 8.66 -1.65
C ASN A 47 2.60 7.52 -2.48
N VAL A 48 1.49 6.94 -2.00
CA VAL A 48 0.76 5.87 -2.69
C VAL A 48 -0.53 6.44 -3.28
N GLU A 49 -0.55 6.55 -4.60
CA GLU A 49 -1.67 7.10 -5.37
C GLU A 49 -1.79 6.37 -6.71
N GLY A 50 -2.99 5.93 -7.08
CA GLY A 50 -3.20 5.18 -8.31
C GLY A 50 -4.47 4.34 -8.34
N SER A 51 -4.45 3.27 -9.11
CA SER A 51 -5.63 2.41 -9.31
C SER A 51 -5.70 1.31 -8.25
N LEU A 52 -6.87 1.13 -7.65
CA LEU A 52 -7.12 0.15 -6.59
C LEU A 52 -7.81 -1.09 -7.13
N PHE A 53 -7.45 -2.24 -6.59
CA PHE A 53 -8.05 -3.54 -6.87
C PHE A 53 -8.31 -4.31 -5.58
N LEU A 54 -9.49 -4.92 -5.49
CA LEU A 54 -9.78 -5.99 -4.55
C LEU A 54 -9.72 -7.31 -5.33
N ALA A 55 -8.85 -8.22 -4.91
CA ALA A 55 -8.54 -9.44 -5.65
C ALA A 55 -8.57 -10.69 -4.77
N VAL A 56 -8.88 -11.82 -5.40
CA VAL A 56 -8.78 -13.16 -4.81
C VAL A 56 -7.35 -13.65 -4.97
N ARG A 57 -6.78 -14.21 -3.90
CA ARG A 57 -5.45 -14.80 -3.86
C ARG A 57 -5.56 -16.26 -3.39
N GLN A 58 -4.56 -17.10 -3.69
CA GLN A 58 -4.53 -18.50 -3.23
C GLN A 58 -4.77 -18.67 -1.71
N ALA A 59 -4.33 -17.69 -0.90
CA ALA A 59 -4.47 -17.70 0.57
C ALA A 59 -5.44 -16.62 1.09
N GLY A 60 -6.53 -16.34 0.36
CA GLY A 60 -7.61 -15.43 0.79
C GLY A 60 -7.80 -14.25 -0.16
N TYR A 61 -7.80 -13.03 0.36
CA TYR A 61 -8.11 -11.82 -0.40
C TYR A 61 -7.06 -10.73 -0.14
N VAL A 62 -6.79 -9.91 -1.15
CA VAL A 62 -5.84 -8.80 -1.08
C VAL A 62 -6.48 -7.51 -1.60
N LEU A 63 -6.30 -6.43 -0.85
CA LEU A 63 -6.59 -5.07 -1.28
C LEU A 63 -5.27 -4.42 -1.70
N LEU A 64 -5.23 -3.87 -2.90
CA LEU A 64 -4.02 -3.52 -3.63
C LEU A 64 -4.20 -2.14 -4.27
N ILE A 65 -3.16 -1.30 -4.23
CA ILE A 65 -3.07 -0.06 -5.00
C ILE A 65 -1.82 -0.14 -5.88
N LEU A 66 -2.02 -0.18 -7.20
CA LEU A 66 -0.93 0.02 -8.14
C LEU A 66 -0.53 1.49 -8.11
N ASN A 67 0.69 1.75 -7.64
CA ASN A 67 1.18 3.11 -7.44
C ASN A 67 1.62 3.73 -8.79
N ARG A 68 1.32 5.01 -8.98
CA ARG A 68 1.70 5.80 -10.16
C ARG A 68 2.90 6.72 -9.89
N ASN A 69 3.25 6.92 -8.62
CA ASN A 69 4.32 7.82 -8.19
C ASN A 69 5.66 7.09 -7.97
N SER A 70 5.63 5.79 -7.69
CA SER A 70 6.80 4.93 -7.54
C SER A 70 6.49 3.52 -8.05
N PRO A 71 7.50 2.66 -8.31
CA PRO A 71 7.27 1.24 -8.63
C PRO A 71 6.80 0.40 -7.43
N GLU A 72 6.78 0.98 -6.23
CA GLU A 72 6.37 0.33 -4.98
C GLU A 72 4.84 0.41 -4.83
N ASN A 73 4.19 -0.74 -4.99
CA ASN A 73 2.75 -0.89 -4.86
C ASN A 73 2.37 -1.20 -3.41
N TYR A 74 1.27 -0.60 -2.94
CA TYR A 74 0.72 -0.91 -1.63
C TYR A 74 -0.20 -2.13 -1.71
N GLN A 75 -0.09 -3.04 -0.74
CA GLN A 75 -0.92 -4.23 -0.63
C GLN A 75 -1.20 -4.54 0.84
N VAL A 76 -2.43 -4.94 1.15
CA VAL A 76 -2.84 -5.40 2.47
C VAL A 76 -3.74 -6.63 2.35
N ALA A 77 -3.47 -7.66 3.15
CA ALA A 77 -4.31 -8.85 3.21
C ALA A 77 -5.64 -8.52 3.89
N VAL A 78 -6.75 -8.98 3.32
CA VAL A 78 -8.08 -8.82 3.91
C VAL A 78 -8.38 -10.09 4.71
N SER A 79 -8.20 -9.99 6.02
CA SER A 79 -8.41 -11.06 7.01
C SER A 79 -9.80 -10.99 7.65
N ARG A 80 -10.14 -11.99 8.49
CA ARG A 80 -11.45 -12.09 9.17
C ARG A 80 -11.70 -10.93 10.15
N ASP A 81 -10.64 -10.49 10.80
CA ASP A 81 -10.54 -9.43 11.81
C ASP A 81 -10.33 -8.03 11.21
N PHE A 82 -10.17 -7.91 9.89
CA PHE A 82 -10.00 -6.65 9.18
C PHE A 82 -11.20 -5.72 9.46
N GLN A 83 -10.90 -4.56 10.06
CA GLN A 83 -11.86 -3.54 10.48
C GLN A 83 -11.96 -2.44 9.42
N LEU A 84 -13.13 -2.27 8.83
CA LEU A 84 -13.42 -1.28 7.77
C LEU A 84 -14.52 -0.32 8.22
N GLN A 85 -14.34 0.97 7.94
CA GLN A 85 -15.34 2.02 8.12
C GLN A 85 -15.46 2.86 6.85
N ASN A 86 -16.69 3.00 6.33
CA ASN A 86 -17.00 3.94 5.25
C ASN A 86 -17.35 5.30 5.85
N LYS A 87 -16.51 6.32 5.60
CA LYS A 87 -16.72 7.69 6.07
C LYS A 87 -16.34 8.65 4.95
N ASP A 88 -17.34 9.14 4.22
CA ASP A 88 -17.15 10.03 3.07
C ASP A 88 -16.12 11.14 3.35
N PRO A 89 -15.14 11.40 2.46
CA PRO A 89 -14.86 10.73 1.17
C PRO A 89 -13.95 9.48 1.24
N TYR A 90 -13.73 8.89 2.42
CA TYR A 90 -12.72 7.85 2.68
C TYR A 90 -13.29 6.45 2.99
N LEU A 91 -12.49 5.41 2.72
CA LEU A 91 -12.58 4.13 3.42
C LEU A 91 -11.43 4.04 4.42
N ILE A 92 -11.76 3.86 5.70
CA ILE A 92 -10.81 3.85 6.82
C ILE A 92 -10.68 2.43 7.35
N PHE A 93 -9.46 1.98 7.61
CA PHE A 93 -9.19 0.66 8.20
C PHE A 93 -7.97 0.67 9.11
N LYS A 94 -7.83 -0.39 9.91
CA LYS A 94 -6.66 -0.66 10.76
C LYS A 94 -5.76 -1.68 10.07
N GLN A 95 -4.45 -1.52 10.23
CA GLN A 95 -3.43 -2.45 9.77
C GLN A 95 -2.38 -2.61 10.87
N GLU A 96 -1.95 -3.85 11.14
CA GLU A 96 -0.78 -4.10 11.99
C GLU A 96 0.50 -3.98 11.14
N GLU A 97 1.44 -3.18 11.61
CA GLU A 97 2.71 -2.91 10.94
C GLU A 97 3.82 -2.83 11.98
N SER A 98 4.81 -3.73 11.89
CA SER A 98 5.91 -3.84 12.87
C SER A 98 5.46 -3.94 14.34
N GLY A 99 4.29 -4.53 14.59
CA GLY A 99 3.70 -4.67 15.93
C GLY A 99 2.94 -3.44 16.44
N GLN A 100 2.66 -2.47 15.57
CA GLN A 100 1.84 -1.29 15.89
C GLN A 100 0.61 -1.21 14.99
N THR A 101 -0.55 -0.90 15.58
CA THR A 101 -1.79 -0.64 14.85
C THR A 101 -1.74 0.72 14.16
N VAL A 102 -1.53 0.74 12.85
CA VAL A 102 -1.62 1.93 12.00
C VAL A 102 -3.04 2.09 11.48
N ILE A 103 -3.60 3.31 11.57
CA ILE A 103 -4.89 3.64 10.96
C ILE A 103 -4.63 4.25 9.58
N ARG A 104 -5.25 3.67 8.55
CA ARG A 104 -5.09 4.07 7.14
C ARG A 104 -6.43 4.50 6.56
N GLY A 105 -6.39 5.41 5.61
CA GLY A 105 -7.55 5.99 4.95
C GLY A 105 -7.33 6.06 3.45
N ILE A 106 -8.20 5.44 2.66
CA ILE A 106 -8.16 5.51 1.20
C ILE A 106 -9.19 6.54 0.76
N TRP A 107 -8.71 7.64 0.18
CA TRP A 107 -9.55 8.68 -0.41
C TRP A 107 -10.01 8.28 -1.81
N PHE A 108 -11.28 8.51 -2.11
CA PHE A 108 -11.87 8.26 -3.42
C PHE A 108 -12.41 9.58 -4.00
N PRO A 109 -11.93 10.02 -5.18
CA PRO A 109 -12.54 11.14 -5.90
C PRO A 109 -13.97 10.80 -6.39
N ASN A 110 -14.24 9.53 -6.69
CA ASN A 110 -15.55 9.06 -7.13
C ASN A 110 -16.26 8.30 -6.00
N SER A 111 -17.35 8.86 -5.49
CA SER A 111 -18.15 8.26 -4.41
C SER A 111 -18.81 6.94 -4.82
N GLN A 112 -19.15 6.74 -6.10
CA GLN A 112 -19.73 5.47 -6.58
C GLN A 112 -18.71 4.34 -6.58
N GLU A 113 -17.45 4.63 -6.95
CA GLU A 113 -16.35 3.66 -6.82
C GLU A 113 -16.12 3.31 -5.35
N ARG A 114 -16.15 4.30 -4.44
CA ARG A 114 -16.03 4.06 -2.99
C ARG A 114 -17.12 3.12 -2.47
N ILE A 115 -18.38 3.40 -2.81
CA ILE A 115 -19.54 2.59 -2.38
C ILE A 115 -19.42 1.16 -2.92
N THR A 116 -19.05 1.02 -4.20
CA THR A 116 -18.88 -0.30 -4.85
C THR A 116 -17.79 -1.12 -4.16
N VAL A 117 -16.61 -0.53 -3.93
CA VAL A 117 -15.48 -1.19 -3.25
C VAL A 117 -15.83 -1.52 -1.79
N ASN A 118 -16.50 -0.61 -1.07
CA ASN A 118 -16.99 -0.88 0.28
C ASN A 118 -17.92 -2.09 0.33
N ASN A 119 -18.88 -2.17 -0.59
CA ASN A 119 -19.87 -3.24 -0.59
C ASN A 119 -19.21 -4.60 -0.89
N MET A 120 -18.27 -4.63 -1.85
CA MET A 120 -17.49 -5.81 -2.18
C MET A 120 -16.58 -6.25 -1.02
N LEU A 121 -15.92 -5.32 -0.33
CA LEU A 121 -15.15 -5.62 0.88
C LEU A 121 -16.04 -6.19 2.00
N ASN A 122 -17.21 -5.60 2.27
CA ASN A 122 -18.12 -6.11 3.29
C ASN A 122 -18.67 -7.52 2.95
N GLN A 123 -18.90 -7.83 1.68
CA GLN A 123 -19.25 -9.18 1.24
C GLN A 123 -18.11 -10.18 1.51
N VAL A 124 -16.86 -9.82 1.15
CA VAL A 124 -15.68 -10.63 1.45
C VAL A 124 -15.49 -10.84 2.96
N LEU A 125 -15.64 -9.79 3.77
CA LEU A 125 -15.54 -9.87 5.23
C LEU A 125 -16.66 -10.73 5.83
N ALA A 126 -17.88 -10.67 5.30
CA ALA A 126 -18.97 -11.55 5.72
C ALA A 126 -18.63 -13.02 5.42
N GLN A 127 -18.15 -13.34 4.21
CA GLN A 127 -17.71 -14.69 3.83
C GLN A 127 -16.59 -15.22 4.74
N LEU A 128 -15.56 -14.41 4.99
CA LEU A 128 -14.44 -14.76 5.88
C LEU A 128 -14.87 -14.98 7.34
N ARG A 129 -15.96 -14.34 7.78
CA ARG A 129 -16.52 -14.50 9.13
C ARG A 129 -17.50 -15.67 9.24
N SER A 130 -18.20 -16.00 8.16
CA SER A 130 -19.15 -17.12 8.07
C SER A 130 -18.50 -18.47 7.77
N ALA A 131 -17.30 -18.48 7.17
CA ALA A 131 -16.55 -19.71 6.94
C ALA A 131 -16.28 -20.43 8.29
N PRO A 132 -16.80 -21.65 8.50
CA PRO A 132 -16.54 -22.40 9.73
C PRO A 132 -15.07 -22.84 9.77
N ALA A 133 -14.59 -23.18 10.98
CA ALA A 133 -13.27 -23.75 11.21
C ALA A 133 -13.18 -25.22 10.71
N ALA A 134 -13.45 -25.44 9.42
CA ALA A 134 -13.64 -26.75 8.78
C ALA A 134 -12.35 -27.59 8.62
N ALA A 135 -11.29 -27.29 9.38
CA ALA A 135 -10.02 -28.00 9.38
C ALA A 135 -9.73 -28.77 10.70
N GLN A 136 -10.65 -28.76 11.68
CA GLN A 136 -10.46 -29.44 12.98
C GLN A 136 -11.43 -30.61 13.27
N GLN A 137 -12.23 -31.06 12.29
CA GLN A 137 -13.22 -32.15 12.49
C GLN A 137 -12.96 -33.43 11.67
N GLN A 138 -11.73 -33.69 11.20
CA GLN A 138 -11.37 -34.94 10.51
C GLN A 138 -10.21 -35.73 11.13
N GLN A 139 -10.00 -35.61 12.45
CA GLN A 139 -9.11 -36.52 13.22
C GLN A 139 -9.74 -36.96 14.54
N GLN A 140 -11.00 -37.43 14.52
CA GLN A 140 -11.60 -38.05 15.71
C GLN A 140 -12.76 -39.04 15.45
N VAL A 141 -12.55 -40.03 14.57
CA VAL A 141 -13.31 -41.31 14.63
C VAL A 141 -12.52 -42.45 13.97
N GLN A 142 -11.87 -43.28 14.79
CA GLN A 142 -11.91 -44.75 14.73
C GLN A 142 -10.90 -45.35 15.74
N GLN A 143 -11.40 -45.69 16.93
CA GLN A 143 -10.86 -46.76 17.76
C GLN A 143 -11.99 -47.78 17.96
N PRO A 144 -11.80 -49.07 17.65
CA PRO A 144 -12.75 -50.11 18.04
C PRO A 144 -12.72 -50.28 19.56
N ALA A 145 -13.88 -50.24 20.20
CA ALA A 145 -13.97 -50.43 21.65
C ALA A 145 -13.60 -51.88 22.04
N GLN A 146 -12.84 -52.03 23.13
CA GLN A 146 -12.73 -53.30 23.85
C GLN A 146 -13.46 -53.22 25.21
N PRO A 147 -13.92 -54.34 25.78
CA PRO A 147 -14.83 -54.32 26.92
C PRO A 147 -14.17 -53.91 28.24
N VAL A 148 -14.97 -53.31 29.10
CA VAL A 148 -14.59 -52.91 30.46
C VAL A 148 -14.22 -54.11 31.34
N GLN A 149 -13.14 -53.98 32.11
CA GLN A 149 -12.96 -54.72 33.37
C GLN A 149 -12.75 -53.72 34.51
N GLN A 150 -13.41 -53.98 35.63
CA GLN A 150 -13.46 -53.12 36.81
C GLN A 150 -12.34 -53.49 37.79
N VAL A 151 -11.68 -52.49 38.37
CA VAL A 151 -11.19 -52.52 39.76
C VAL A 151 -11.12 -51.08 40.30
N GLN A 152 -11.46 -50.93 41.58
CA GLN A 152 -11.53 -49.67 42.33
C GLN A 152 -10.59 -49.75 43.55
N PRO A 153 -10.53 -48.75 44.45
CA PRO A 153 -9.65 -47.59 44.40
C PRO A 153 -8.47 -47.65 45.41
N THR A 154 -7.45 -46.82 45.21
CA THR A 154 -6.65 -46.26 46.33
C THR A 154 -6.03 -44.91 45.95
N ALA A 155 -6.30 -43.88 46.74
CA ALA A 155 -5.38 -42.77 46.99
C ALA A 155 -4.61 -43.09 48.29
N PRO A 156 -3.40 -42.55 48.51
CA PRO A 156 -3.32 -41.16 48.98
C PRO A 156 -2.12 -40.33 48.45
N ALA A 157 -2.19 -39.02 48.63
CA ALA A 157 -1.03 -38.12 48.68
C ALA A 157 -0.57 -37.96 50.16
N PRO A 158 0.38 -37.08 50.55
CA PRO A 158 1.39 -36.31 49.81
C PRO A 158 2.81 -36.50 50.39
N THR A 159 3.84 -35.88 49.79
CA THR A 159 5.08 -35.45 50.49
C THR A 159 5.59 -34.15 49.87
N ALA A 160 6.14 -33.26 50.70
CA ALA A 160 6.56 -31.89 50.34
C ALA A 160 8.05 -31.61 50.64
N ALA A 161 8.51 -30.43 50.21
CA ALA A 161 9.75 -29.74 50.59
C ALA A 161 11.07 -30.33 49.99
N THR A 162 12.20 -29.61 49.87
CA THR A 162 12.65 -28.34 50.49
C THR A 162 13.71 -27.60 49.63
N ALA A 163 13.84 -26.27 49.84
CA ALA A 163 15.09 -25.46 49.80
C ALA A 163 15.77 -25.01 48.48
N SER A 164 15.71 -23.69 48.24
CA SER A 164 16.84 -22.80 47.88
C SER A 164 17.63 -22.41 49.18
N PRO A 165 18.67 -21.52 49.23
CA PRO A 165 19.20 -20.58 48.23
C PRO A 165 20.77 -20.40 48.26
N ASP A 166 21.21 -19.20 47.87
CA ASP A 166 22.52 -18.53 48.07
C ASP A 166 23.71 -18.77 47.11
N ASN A 167 24.01 -17.72 46.32
CA ASN A 167 25.12 -16.83 46.67
C ASN A 167 24.95 -15.45 45.99
N ALA A 168 25.38 -14.38 46.67
CA ALA A 168 25.18 -12.99 46.27
C ALA A 168 26.47 -12.21 46.02
N ALA A 169 26.36 -11.20 45.16
CA ALA A 169 27.06 -9.90 45.14
C ALA A 169 28.60 -9.82 45.24
N VAL A 170 29.23 -9.20 44.21
CA VAL A 170 30.13 -8.01 44.19
C VAL A 170 30.72 -7.90 42.76
N ALA A 171 31.12 -6.79 42.16
CA ALA A 171 30.86 -5.34 42.28
C ALA A 171 31.15 -4.74 40.86
N ALA A 172 31.06 -3.46 40.51
CA ALA A 172 30.85 -2.19 41.24
C ALA A 172 30.10 -1.20 40.32
N ALA A 173 30.22 0.12 40.56
CA ALA A 173 29.84 1.18 39.63
C ALA A 173 30.97 2.22 39.48
N THR A 174 31.12 2.83 38.31
CA THR A 174 31.96 4.04 38.14
C THR A 174 31.32 4.98 37.10
N LEU A 175 31.08 6.23 37.49
CA LEU A 175 30.69 7.31 36.58
C LEU A 175 31.92 7.86 35.83
N GLY A 176 31.71 8.40 34.63
CA GLY A 176 32.76 9.10 33.88
C GLY A 176 32.22 9.84 32.65
N ALA A 177 31.67 11.03 32.85
CA ALA A 177 31.41 11.97 31.74
C ALA A 177 32.65 12.82 31.46
N LEU A 178 32.84 13.24 30.20
CA LEU A 178 33.39 14.56 29.83
C LEU A 178 33.29 14.81 28.31
N LEU A 179 33.37 16.09 27.91
CA LEU A 179 32.98 16.60 26.59
C LEU A 179 34.18 17.13 25.77
N SER A 180 34.00 17.20 24.44
CA SER A 180 34.61 18.18 23.51
C SER A 180 36.12 18.05 23.16
N PRO A 181 36.66 18.73 22.12
CA PRO A 181 36.01 19.32 20.92
C PRO A 181 36.71 19.04 19.55
N GLU A 182 36.04 19.55 18.52
CA GLU A 182 36.42 19.92 17.14
C GLU A 182 37.84 20.50 16.86
N ALA A 183 38.40 20.22 15.66
CA ALA A 183 39.25 21.16 14.87
C ALA A 183 39.50 20.67 13.42
N LEU A 184 39.43 21.59 12.44
CA LEU A 184 39.95 21.40 11.07
C LEU A 184 41.45 21.77 11.00
N GLY A 185 42.21 21.23 10.04
CA GLY A 185 43.59 21.68 9.80
C GLY A 185 44.32 21.00 8.65
N THR A 186 44.19 21.57 7.45
CA THR A 186 45.11 21.54 6.29
C THR A 186 46.44 20.77 6.38
N ASN A 187 46.79 20.04 5.33
CA ASN A 187 48.20 19.96 4.92
C ASN A 187 48.37 19.95 3.39
N THR A 188 49.45 20.59 2.92
CA THR A 188 49.72 20.94 1.52
C THR A 188 51.00 20.25 0.99
N ASN A 189 51.27 20.44 -0.31
CA ASN A 189 52.40 19.98 -1.14
C ASN A 189 52.05 18.78 -2.06
N GLY A 190 52.34 18.78 -3.36
CA GLY A 190 52.90 19.84 -4.22
C GLY A 190 53.66 19.25 -5.43
N ALA A 191 53.61 19.95 -6.58
CA ALA A 191 54.42 19.69 -7.81
C ALA A 191 54.16 18.35 -8.57
N LEU A 192 54.32 18.23 -9.91
CA LEU A 192 54.54 19.17 -11.03
C LEU A 192 54.29 18.39 -12.37
N LEU A 193 54.25 19.12 -13.50
CA LEU A 193 54.46 18.67 -14.91
C LEU A 193 53.29 18.08 -15.76
N ASN A 194 52.68 18.98 -16.56
CA ASN A 194 52.68 18.99 -18.04
C ASN A 194 52.06 17.82 -18.88
N GLY A 195 51.08 18.15 -19.73
CA GLY A 195 50.67 17.29 -20.87
C GLY A 195 49.28 17.56 -21.48
N VAL A 196 49.21 18.46 -22.47
CA VAL A 196 48.06 18.58 -23.42
C VAL A 196 48.57 18.19 -24.81
N PRO A 197 47.76 17.56 -25.67
CA PRO A 197 47.21 18.33 -26.78
C PRO A 197 45.74 18.00 -27.11
N ALA A 198 45.05 18.96 -27.74
CA ALA A 198 43.66 18.83 -28.17
C ALA A 198 43.52 18.21 -29.56
N SER A 199 42.37 17.57 -29.85
CA SER A 199 41.90 17.25 -31.21
C SER A 199 40.40 16.93 -31.27
N SER A 200 39.64 17.85 -31.87
CA SER A 200 38.44 17.66 -32.71
C SER A 200 37.18 16.92 -32.20
N PRO A 201 35.97 17.53 -32.29
CA PRO A 201 34.70 16.84 -32.08
C PRO A 201 34.16 16.19 -33.37
N THR A 202 33.78 14.91 -33.32
CA THR A 202 33.13 14.23 -34.44
C THR A 202 31.62 14.41 -34.38
N ARG A 203 31.04 15.11 -35.38
CA ARG A 203 29.59 15.12 -35.61
C ARG A 203 29.11 13.73 -36.01
N GLN A 204 28.07 13.22 -35.36
CA GLN A 204 27.06 12.39 -36.03
C GLN A 204 25.68 12.96 -35.72
N ALA A 205 24.93 13.25 -36.78
CA ALA A 205 23.58 13.79 -36.69
C ALA A 205 22.64 12.89 -37.49
N SER A 206 21.60 12.37 -36.83
CA SER A 206 20.36 11.93 -37.45
C SER A 206 19.32 11.59 -36.37
N GLY A 207 18.13 12.20 -36.45
CA GLY A 207 16.97 11.75 -35.65
C GLY A 207 16.30 12.74 -34.69
N THR A 208 16.69 14.02 -34.63
CA THR A 208 15.98 15.02 -33.79
C THR A 208 14.68 15.52 -34.45
N GLY A 209 13.66 14.66 -34.50
CA GLY A 209 12.29 15.14 -34.35
C GLY A 209 12.08 15.64 -32.91
N PRO A 210 11.16 16.58 -32.65
CA PRO A 210 10.87 17.01 -31.28
C PRO A 210 10.24 15.84 -30.53
N THR A 211 11.04 15.14 -29.72
CA THR A 211 10.54 14.14 -28.76
C THR A 211 9.72 14.89 -27.73
N LEU A 212 8.39 14.89 -27.92
CA LEU A 212 7.44 15.59 -27.07
C LEU A 212 7.36 14.88 -25.71
N ASP A 213 8.34 15.15 -24.84
CA ASP A 213 8.41 14.56 -23.52
C ASP A 213 7.28 15.11 -22.64
N LYS A 214 6.91 14.33 -21.62
CA LYS A 214 5.80 14.66 -20.71
C LYS A 214 5.99 16.00 -20.00
N LYS A 215 7.23 16.42 -19.71
CA LYS A 215 7.55 17.67 -19.03
C LYS A 215 7.46 18.85 -20.00
N SER A 216 7.94 18.72 -21.24
CA SER A 216 7.74 19.73 -22.28
C SER A 216 6.26 19.93 -22.62
N LEU A 217 5.47 18.84 -22.71
CA LEU A 217 4.02 18.93 -22.88
C LEU A 217 3.34 19.63 -21.69
N GLN A 218 3.74 19.28 -20.46
CA GLN A 218 3.21 19.91 -19.25
C GLN A 218 3.54 21.41 -19.17
N LEU A 219 4.77 21.80 -19.53
CA LEU A 219 5.20 23.21 -19.58
C LEU A 219 4.46 23.98 -20.68
N ALA A 220 4.27 23.39 -21.87
CA ALA A 220 3.47 24.00 -22.92
C ALA A 220 2.01 24.23 -22.49
N LEU A 221 1.37 23.23 -21.86
CA LEU A 221 0.00 23.36 -21.34
C LEU A 221 -0.09 24.42 -20.21
N LEU A 222 0.92 24.51 -19.34
CA LEU A 222 0.96 25.51 -18.28
C LEU A 222 1.24 26.93 -18.82
N SER A 223 1.97 27.05 -19.94
CA SER A 223 2.12 28.32 -20.65
C SER A 223 0.83 28.73 -21.38
N LEU A 224 0.11 27.78 -21.99
CA LEU A 224 -1.16 28.06 -22.68
C LEU A 224 -2.26 28.50 -21.71
N ILE A 225 -2.34 27.90 -20.51
CA ILE A 225 -3.35 28.29 -19.51
C ILE A 225 -3.06 29.66 -18.85
N GLN A 226 -1.90 30.26 -19.12
CA GLN A 226 -1.54 31.62 -18.73
C GLN A 226 -1.73 32.64 -19.87
N ASP A 227 -2.11 32.20 -21.07
CA ASP A 227 -2.44 33.10 -22.18
C ASP A 227 -3.94 33.44 -22.15
N GLU A 228 -4.24 34.68 -21.76
CA GLU A 228 -5.60 35.24 -21.73
C GLU A 228 -6.36 35.02 -23.05
N ARG A 229 -5.69 35.12 -24.21
CA ARG A 229 -6.34 34.93 -25.52
C ARG A 229 -6.74 33.49 -25.77
N PHE A 230 -5.97 32.54 -25.23
CA PHE A 230 -6.32 31.12 -25.27
C PHE A 230 -7.50 30.82 -24.35
N LEU A 231 -7.53 31.41 -23.15
CA LEU A 231 -8.65 31.30 -22.22
C LEU A 231 -9.94 31.89 -22.81
N ASP A 232 -9.88 33.07 -23.42
CA ASP A 232 -11.00 33.72 -24.13
C ASP A 232 -11.56 32.85 -25.26
N LEU A 233 -10.67 32.29 -26.09
CA LEU A 233 -11.07 31.40 -27.20
C LEU A 233 -11.73 30.12 -26.68
N LEU A 234 -11.19 29.54 -25.62
CA LEU A 234 -11.70 28.32 -25.00
C LEU A 234 -13.05 28.57 -24.31
N HIS A 235 -13.21 29.72 -23.66
CA HIS A 235 -14.47 30.19 -23.07
C HIS A 235 -15.54 30.44 -24.15
N ALA A 236 -15.20 31.16 -25.23
CA ALA A 236 -16.11 31.39 -26.34
C ALA A 236 -16.59 30.07 -27.00
N GLN A 237 -15.71 29.08 -27.11
CA GLN A 237 -16.07 27.77 -27.63
C GLN A 237 -16.91 26.93 -26.64
N TYR A 238 -16.62 27.04 -25.34
CA TYR A 238 -17.43 26.44 -24.27
C TYR A 238 -18.86 26.99 -24.29
N LEU A 239 -19.04 28.31 -24.39
CA LEU A 239 -20.35 28.95 -24.47
C LEU A 239 -21.16 28.45 -25.68
N LYS A 240 -20.53 28.37 -26.87
CA LYS A 240 -21.20 27.80 -28.07
C LYS A 240 -21.72 26.38 -27.84
N VAL A 241 -20.93 25.52 -27.20
CA VAL A 241 -21.34 24.15 -26.87
C VAL A 241 -22.43 24.11 -25.81
N ALA A 242 -22.37 24.97 -24.79
CA ALA A 242 -23.39 25.09 -23.75
C ALA A 242 -24.74 25.55 -24.35
N HIS A 243 -24.74 26.59 -25.19
CA HIS A 243 -25.93 27.06 -25.89
C HIS A 243 -26.49 26.01 -26.86
N ALA A 244 -25.65 25.29 -27.61
CA ALA A 244 -26.08 24.21 -28.49
C ALA A 244 -26.73 23.02 -27.74
N ARG A 245 -26.31 22.77 -26.49
CA ARG A 245 -26.94 21.76 -25.61
C ARG A 245 -28.26 22.26 -25.03
N ALA A 246 -28.36 23.53 -24.67
CA ALA A 246 -29.60 24.14 -24.17
C ALA A 246 -30.72 24.20 -25.22
N HIS A 247 -30.37 24.36 -26.51
CA HIS A 247 -31.34 24.45 -27.61
C HIS A 247 -31.72 23.09 -28.24
N LYS A 248 -31.37 21.96 -27.61
CA LYS A 248 -31.79 20.64 -28.08
C LYS A 248 -33.09 20.23 -27.35
N PRO A 249 -34.29 20.42 -27.94
CA PRO A 249 -35.53 20.03 -27.29
C PRO A 249 -35.55 18.52 -27.04
N SER A 250 -36.04 18.13 -25.87
CA SER A 250 -36.27 16.72 -25.54
C SER A 250 -37.28 16.13 -26.52
N LYS A 251 -36.91 15.03 -27.17
CA LYS A 251 -37.79 14.12 -27.90
C LYS A 251 -37.83 12.79 -27.16
#